data_AF-A0A969N9L9-F1
#
_entry.id   AF-A0A969N9L9-F1
#
_cell.length_a   1.000
_cell.length_b   1.000
_cell.length_c   1.000
_cell.angle_alpha   90.00
_cell.angle_beta   90.00
_cell.angle_gamma   90.00
#
_symmetry.space_group_name_H-M   'P 1'
#
loop_
_entity.id
_entity.type
_entity.pdbx_description
1 polymer ?
#
loop_
_entity_poly.entity_id
_entity_poly.type
_entity_poly.pdbx_seq_one_letter_code
_entity_poly.pdbx_strand_id
1 'polypeptide(L)'
;MYTAILGGKIQFETLHGKVVVMVPRFSKDGAKLRVKGKGMPNYNNPAQFGDLYVRIKHKMPVSLTNEEISLLKKLKDLNSKKGKTA
;
A
#
# COMPACT_ATOMS: atom_id res chain seq x y z
N MET A 1 0.08 6.16 -3.46
CA MET A 1 -0.94 5.71 -4.43
C MET A 1 -0.38 4.71 -5.44
N TYR A 2 0.69 5.05 -6.18
CA TYR A 2 1.20 4.23 -7.29
C TYR A 2 1.52 2.77 -6.92
N THR A 3 2.15 2.53 -5.76
CA THR A 3 2.42 1.17 -5.25
C THR A 3 1.16 0.36 -4.98
N ALA A 4 0.04 0.99 -4.63
CA ALA A 4 -1.23 0.28 -4.44
C ALA A 4 -1.82 -0.18 -5.78
N ILE A 5 -1.59 0.57 -6.86
CA ILE A 5 -2.05 0.23 -8.22
C ILE A 5 -1.15 -0.86 -8.80
N LEU A 6 0.16 -0.64 -8.80
CA LEU A 6 1.14 -1.52 -9.45
C LEU A 6 1.59 -2.72 -8.60
N GLY A 7 1.25 -2.70 -7.30
CA GLY A 7 1.85 -3.57 -6.30
C GLY A 7 3.30 -3.18 -6.02
N GLY A 8 3.86 -3.71 -4.94
CA GLY A 8 5.27 -3.51 -4.63
C GLY A 8 5.64 -3.89 -3.21
N LYS A 9 6.86 -3.53 -2.83
CA LYS A 9 7.38 -3.68 -1.46
C LYS A 9 7.43 -2.33 -0.80
N ILE A 10 6.93 -2.24 0.43
CA ILE A 10 7.06 -1.05 1.26
C ILE A 10 7.84 -1.44 2.51
N GLN A 11 8.87 -0.66 2.81
CA GLN A 11 9.62 -0.78 4.05
C GLN A 11 9.23 0.37 4.98
N PHE A 12 9.00 0.07 6.25
CA PHE A 12 8.76 1.06 7.29
C PHE A 12 9.38 0.62 8.61
N GLU A 13 9.55 1.57 9.52
CA GLU A 13 10.09 1.34 10.85
C GLU A 13 8.97 1.04 11.85
N THR A 14 9.24 0.08 12.73
CA THR A 14 8.39 -0.30 13.85
C THR A 14 9.19 -0.18 15.13
N LEU A 15 8.51 -0.29 16.27
CA LEU A 15 9.15 -0.32 17.60
C LEU A 15 10.21 -1.43 17.73
N HIS A 16 10.11 -2.48 16.93
CA HIS A 16 11.01 -3.64 16.94
C HIS A 16 11.93 -3.70 15.71
N GLY A 17 12.09 -2.58 15.00
CA GLY A 17 12.97 -2.44 13.84
C GLY A 17 12.24 -2.35 12.50
N LYS A 18 13.00 -2.49 11.41
CA LYS A 18 12.50 -2.35 10.03
C LYS A 18 11.69 -3.57 9.61
N VAL A 19 10.54 -3.33 9.00
CA VAL A 19 9.65 -4.36 8.45
C VAL A 19 9.41 -4.07 6.98
N VAL A 20 9.49 -5.11 6.15
CA VAL A 20 9.14 -5.05 4.74
C VAL A 20 7.81 -5.78 4.54
N VAL A 21 6.85 -5.11 3.92
CA VAL A 21 5.53 -5.66 3.60
C VAL A 21 5.32 -5.62 2.08
N MET A 22 4.79 -6.72 1.55
CA MET A 22 4.36 -6.80 0.16
C MET A 22 2.93 -6.27 0.05
N VAL A 23 2.74 -5.26 -0.79
CA VAL A 23 1.44 -4.68 -1.14
C VAL A 23 0.96 -5.33 -2.43
N PRO A 24 -0.17 -6.05 -2.42
CA PRO A 24 -0.76 -6.63 -3.62
C PRO A 24 -1.10 -5.55 -4.67
N ARG A 25 -1.11 -5.94 -5.94
CA ARG A 25 -1.62 -5.07 -7.01
C ARG A 25 -3.10 -4.76 -6.78
N PHE A 26 -3.53 -3.58 -7.19
CA PHE A 26 -4.92 -3.11 -7.02
C PHE A 26 -5.42 -3.21 -5.57
N SER A 27 -4.53 -2.92 -4.60
CA SER A 27 -4.90 -2.89 -3.19
C SER A 27 -5.96 -1.82 -2.93
N LYS A 28 -6.99 -2.19 -2.16
CA LYS A 28 -8.07 -1.27 -1.78
C LYS A 28 -7.61 -0.32 -0.68
N ASP A 29 -8.14 0.89 -0.70
CA ASP A 29 -7.99 1.82 0.41
C ASP A 29 -8.62 1.22 1.67
N GLY A 30 -7.98 1.41 2.82
CA GLY A 30 -8.44 0.87 4.10
C GLY A 30 -8.17 -0.63 4.31
N ALA A 31 -7.62 -1.34 3.33
CA ALA A 31 -7.27 -2.75 3.48
C ALA A 31 -6.27 -2.96 4.64
N LYS A 32 -6.47 -4.03 5.41
CA LYS A 32 -5.63 -4.38 6.56
C LYS A 32 -4.65 -5.48 6.16
N LEU A 33 -3.36 -5.23 6.39
CA LEU A 33 -2.30 -6.21 6.24
C LEU A 33 -1.80 -6.63 7.64
N ARG A 34 -1.69 -7.92 7.87
CA ARG A 34 -1.21 -8.48 9.13
C ARG A 34 0.27 -8.85 9.02
N VAL A 35 1.10 -8.26 9.86
CA VAL A 35 2.51 -8.61 10.03
C VAL A 35 2.64 -9.42 11.31
N LYS A 36 2.85 -10.72 11.15
CA LYS A 36 2.87 -11.66 12.27
C LYS A 36 4.07 -11.41 13.19
N GLY A 37 3.86 -11.40 14.51
CA GLY A 37 4.93 -11.33 15.51
C GLY A 37 5.70 -10.00 15.56
N LYS A 38 5.14 -8.92 15.00
CA LYS A 38 5.71 -7.56 15.05
C LYS A 38 4.88 -6.58 15.89
N GLY A 39 3.87 -7.09 16.61
CA GLY A 39 3.07 -6.34 17.58
C GLY A 39 3.79 -6.16 18.91
N MET A 40 3.04 -5.76 19.95
CA MET A 40 3.59 -5.57 21.29
C MET A 40 3.96 -6.91 21.96
N PRO A 41 4.98 -6.93 22.82
CA PRO A 41 5.26 -8.09 23.67
C PRO A 41 4.11 -8.32 24.65
N ASN A 42 3.85 -9.59 24.97
CA ASN A 42 2.89 -9.96 26.00
C ASN A 42 3.47 -9.62 27.38
N TYR A 43 2.69 -8.94 28.22
CA TYR A 43 3.12 -8.54 29.57
C TYR A 43 3.58 -9.74 30.41
N ASN A 44 2.87 -10.87 30.31
CA ASN A 44 3.17 -12.08 31.08
C ASN A 44 4.28 -12.94 30.45
N ASN A 45 4.60 -12.73 29.17
CA ASN A 45 5.65 -13.49 28.49
C ASN A 45 6.35 -12.60 27.44
N PRO A 46 7.45 -11.93 27.81
CA PRO A 46 8.16 -11.01 26.93
C PRO A 46 8.73 -11.64 25.65
N ALA A 47 8.86 -12.98 25.61
CA ALA A 47 9.30 -13.70 24.42
C ALA A 47 8.19 -13.86 23.37
N GLN A 48 6.92 -13.63 23.74
CA GLN A 48 5.78 -13.74 22.86
C GLN A 48 5.33 -12.36 22.38
N PHE A 49 5.29 -12.17 21.06
CA PHE A 49 4.85 -10.93 20.43
C PHE A 49 3.48 -11.10 19.76
N GLY A 50 2.66 -10.06 19.84
CA GLY A 50 1.42 -9.97 19.07
C GLY A 50 1.66 -9.69 17.59
N ASP A 51 0.57 -9.44 16.86
CA ASP A 51 0.60 -9.10 15.44
C ASP A 51 0.47 -7.59 15.23
N LEU A 52 1.16 -7.06 14.22
CA LEU A 52 1.02 -5.67 13.79
C LEU A 52 0.04 -5.61 12.62
N TYR A 53 -1.00 -4.79 12.74
CA TYR A 53 -1.94 -4.54 11.66
C TYR A 53 -1.64 -3.18 11.01
N VAL A 54 -1.36 -3.22 9.71
CA VAL A 54 -1.12 -2.03 8.90
C VAL A 54 -2.36 -1.76 8.06
N ARG A 55 -2.85 -0.51 8.08
CA ARG A 55 -3.94 -0.08 7.20
C ARG A 55 -3.36 0.66 6.00
N ILE A 56 -3.71 0.23 4.80
CA ILE A 56 -3.36 0.92 3.57
C ILE A 56 -4.16 2.22 3.50
N LYS A 57 -3.46 3.35 3.31
CA LYS A 57 -4.08 4.65 3.07
C LYS A 57 -3.57 5.24 1.76
N HIS A 58 -4.46 5.46 0.80
CA HIS A 58 -4.12 6.07 -0.47
C HIS A 58 -3.98 7.57 -0.29
N LYS A 59 -2.75 8.06 -0.45
CA LYS A 59 -2.47 9.49 -0.53
C LYS A 59 -2.54 9.95 -1.99
N MET A 60 -3.40 10.91 -2.28
CA MET A 60 -3.43 11.61 -3.57
C MET A 60 -2.17 12.47 -3.72
N PRO A 61 -1.57 12.52 -4.93
CA PRO A 61 -0.48 13.44 -5.21
C PRO A 61 -1.01 14.89 -5.15
N VAL A 62 -0.23 15.79 -4.55
CA VAL A 62 -0.61 17.20 -4.35
C VAL A 62 -0.16 18.07 -5.53
N SER A 63 0.94 17.68 -6.18
CA SER A 63 1.50 18.34 -7.35
C SER A 63 1.94 17.29 -8.36
N LEU A 64 1.74 17.56 -9.65
CA LEU A 64 2.12 16.68 -10.75
C LEU A 64 2.86 17.49 -11.80
N THR A 65 3.87 16.89 -12.43
CA THR A 65 4.57 17.49 -13.58
C THR A 65 3.74 17.36 -14.86
N ASN A 66 4.09 18.14 -15.89
CA ASN A 66 3.42 18.06 -17.21
C ASN A 66 3.49 16.64 -17.81
N GLU A 67 4.60 15.94 -17.60
CA GLU A 67 4.79 14.56 -18.06
C GLU A 67 3.85 13.59 -17.32
N GLU A 68 3.77 13.69 -15.99
CA GLU A 68 2.86 12.86 -15.18
C GLU A 68 1.39 13.09 -15.55
N ILE A 69 1.00 14.35 -15.78
CA ILE A 69 -0.35 14.70 -16.23
C ILE A 69 -0.64 14.08 -17.60
N SER A 70 0.31 14.15 -18.53
CA SER A 70 0.17 13.55 -19.87
C SER A 70 -0.03 12.04 -19.80
N LEU A 71 0.74 11.35 -18.95
CA LEU A 71 0.60 9.90 -18.73
C LEU A 71 -0.76 9.55 -18.11
N LEU A 72 -1.23 10.32 -17.13
CA LEU A 72 -2.55 10.11 -16.51
C LEU A 72 -3.69 10.33 -17.51
N LYS A 73 -3.59 11.34 -18.40
CA LYS A 73 -4.55 11.55 -19.49
C LYS A 73 -4.58 10.35 -20.44
N LYS A 74 -3.42 9.86 -20.89
CA LYS A 74 -3.33 8.65 -21.72
C LYS A 74 -3.98 7.43 -21.04
N LEU A 75 -3.73 7.24 -19.75
CA LEU A 75 -4.32 6.14 -18.98
C LEU A 75 -5.85 6.27 -18.88
N LYS A 76 -6.37 7.49 -18.68
CA LYS A 76 -7.81 7.78 -18.69
C LYS A 76 -8.44 7.42 -20.04
N ASP A 77 -7.82 7.80 -21.15
CA ASP A 77 -8.33 7.52 -22.50
C ASP A 77 -8.33 6.02 -22.82
N LEU A 78 -7.28 5.30 -22.40
CA LEU A 78 -7.21 3.84 -22.55
C LEU A 78 -8.33 3.13 -21.77
N ASN A 79 -8.64 3.58 -20.56
CA ASN A 79 -9.75 3.04 -19.77
C ASN A 79 -11.11 3.34 -20.40
N SER A 80 -11.30 4.53 -20.98
CA SER A 80 -12.53 4.89 -21.71
C SER A 80 -12.75 3.99 -22.94
N LYS A 81 -11.67 3.61 -23.65
CA LYS A 81 -11.75 2.67 -24.78
C LYS A 81 -12.09 1.24 -24.33
N LYS A 82 -11.53 0.76 -23.21
CA LYS A 82 -11.85 -0.56 -22.65
C LYS A 82 -13.31 -0.71 -22.23
N GLY A 83 -13.93 0.36 -21.74
CA GLY A 83 -15.35 0.37 -21.36
C GLY A 83 -16.34 0.35 -22.52
N LYS A 84 -15.89 0.51 -23.77
CA LYS A 84 -16.73 0.44 -24.98
C LYS A 84 -16.72 -0.93 -25.68
N THR A 85 -15.98 -1.89 -25.12
CA THR A 85 -15.81 -3.25 -25.66
C THR A 85 -16.30 -4.34 -24.71
N ALA A 86 -17.13 -3.98 -23.73
CA ALA A 86 -17.79 -4.90 -22.80
C ALA A 86 -19.30 -4.65 -22.82
#